data_AF-A0A5C7ND24-F1
#
_entry.id   AF-A0A5C7ND24-F1
#
_cell.length_a   1.000
_cell.length_b   1.000
_cell.length_c   1.000
_cell.angle_alpha   90.00
_cell.angle_beta   90.00
_cell.angle_gamma   90.00
#
_symmetry.space_group_name_H-M   'P 1'
#
loop_
_entity.id
_entity.type
_entity.pdbx_description
1 polymer ?
#
loop_
_entity_poly.entity_id
_entity_poly.type
_entity_poly.pdbx_seq_one_letter_code
_entity_poly.pdbx_strand_id
1 'polypeptide(L)'
;MIITARWASTAAIVALAATSLSPAQAKPDPTPEVTVFSGETEVAVFTTARCRKSKGDFKALTPTVNGYRLFVSIESFSGFRTYDLEQGADADPYASITKNGETAFSTLYVPPFPAPGFGQIRFRGKGKTMGIGYQFMFNRDGTDGLVFAGALRCQYKKKGK
;
A
#
# COMPACT_ATOMS: atom_id res chain seq x y z
N MET A 1 -46.48 -75.87 33.59
CA MET A 1 -46.25 -74.71 34.48
C MET A 1 -44.79 -74.28 34.31
N ILE A 2 -44.50 -73.39 33.35
CA ILE A 2 -43.15 -72.83 33.11
C ILE A 2 -43.32 -71.37 32.67
N ILE A 3 -42.39 -70.56 33.15
CA ILE A 3 -42.40 -69.12 33.42
C ILE A 3 -42.24 -68.26 32.15
N THR A 4 -42.99 -67.15 32.10
CA THR A 4 -42.87 -66.08 31.10
C THR A 4 -41.67 -65.17 31.44
N ALA A 5 -40.78 -64.93 30.47
CA ALA A 5 -39.72 -63.93 30.59
C ALA A 5 -39.89 -62.85 29.52
N ARG A 6 -40.32 -61.66 29.94
CA ARG A 6 -40.39 -60.46 29.10
C ARG A 6 -39.04 -59.75 29.15
N TRP A 7 -38.38 -59.62 28.01
CA TRP A 7 -37.15 -58.84 27.87
C TRP A 7 -37.52 -57.42 27.44
N ALA A 8 -37.29 -56.46 28.32
CA ALA A 8 -37.43 -55.04 28.03
C ALA A 8 -36.18 -54.55 27.28
N SER A 9 -36.36 -54.05 26.06
CA SER A 9 -35.29 -53.40 25.29
C SER A 9 -35.25 -51.92 25.66
N THR A 10 -34.17 -51.46 26.29
CA THR A 10 -33.88 -50.05 26.54
C THR A 10 -33.30 -49.42 25.28
N ALA A 11 -34.07 -48.53 24.65
CA ALA A 11 -33.57 -47.69 23.56
C ALA A 11 -32.77 -46.51 24.13
N ALA A 12 -31.48 -46.45 23.84
CA ALA A 12 -30.63 -45.31 24.18
C ALA A 12 -30.77 -44.21 23.09
N ILE A 13 -31.29 -43.05 23.47
CA ILE A 13 -31.36 -41.86 22.61
C ILE A 13 -29.98 -41.18 22.66
N VAL A 14 -29.27 -41.17 21.54
CA VAL A 14 -28.03 -40.40 21.36
C VAL A 14 -28.41 -38.97 21.01
N ALA A 15 -28.19 -38.03 21.93
CA ALA A 15 -28.35 -36.60 21.68
C ALA A 15 -27.15 -36.09 20.87
N LEU A 16 -27.35 -35.71 19.60
CA LEU A 16 -26.35 -34.99 18.82
C LEU A 16 -26.25 -33.55 19.34
N ALA A 17 -25.16 -33.25 20.02
CA ALA A 17 -24.78 -31.88 20.34
C ALA A 17 -24.45 -31.13 19.03
N ALA A 18 -25.35 -30.26 18.58
CA ALA A 18 -25.08 -29.33 17.50
C ALA A 18 -24.07 -28.29 17.99
N THR A 19 -22.80 -28.45 17.60
CA THR A 19 -21.79 -27.41 17.77
C THR A 19 -22.14 -26.24 16.86
N SER A 20 -22.58 -25.14 17.46
CA SER A 20 -22.75 -23.86 16.79
C SER A 20 -21.38 -23.35 16.33
N LEU A 21 -21.01 -23.65 15.09
CA LEU A 21 -19.94 -22.97 14.38
C LEU A 21 -20.33 -21.50 14.26
N SER A 22 -19.88 -20.67 15.21
CA SER A 22 -19.93 -19.23 15.05
C SER A 22 -19.19 -18.88 13.76
N PRO A 23 -19.81 -18.14 12.82
CA PRO A 23 -19.11 -17.73 11.61
C PRO A 23 -17.90 -16.92 12.02
N ALA A 24 -16.71 -17.41 11.67
CA ALA A 24 -15.48 -16.66 11.84
C ALA A 24 -15.63 -15.34 11.08
N GLN A 25 -15.74 -14.23 11.81
CA GLN A 25 -15.74 -12.91 11.19
C GLN A 25 -14.41 -12.74 10.49
N ALA A 26 -14.45 -12.66 9.16
CA ALA A 26 -13.28 -12.34 8.36
C ALA A 26 -12.67 -11.03 8.89
N LYS A 27 -11.39 -11.07 9.26
CA LYS A 27 -10.65 -9.89 9.70
C LYS A 27 -10.75 -8.83 8.60
N PRO A 28 -11.02 -7.55 8.93
CA PRO A 28 -11.07 -6.50 7.92
C PRO A 28 -9.79 -6.51 7.10
N ASP A 29 -9.92 -6.39 5.76
CA ASP A 29 -8.75 -6.29 4.89
C ASP A 29 -7.84 -5.16 5.40
N PRO A 30 -6.52 -5.42 5.55
CA PRO A 30 -5.59 -4.40 6.01
C PRO A 30 -5.68 -3.17 5.10
N THR A 31 -5.74 -1.99 5.72
CA THR A 31 -5.78 -0.74 4.96
C THR A 31 -4.45 -0.58 4.23
N PRO A 32 -4.45 -0.33 2.90
CA PRO A 32 -3.22 -0.06 2.19
C PRO A 32 -2.51 1.15 2.80
N GLU A 33 -1.24 0.97 3.14
CA GLU A 33 -0.35 2.03 3.61
C GLU A 33 1.00 2.03 2.87
N VAL A 34 1.58 3.21 2.69
CA VAL A 34 2.99 3.43 2.33
C VAL A 34 3.70 3.94 3.56
N THR A 35 4.70 3.20 4.03
CA THR A 35 5.51 3.57 5.19
C THR A 35 6.83 4.17 4.71
N VAL A 36 7.28 5.22 5.39
CA VAL A 36 8.55 5.92 5.13
C VAL A 36 9.46 5.73 6.33
N PHE A 37 10.68 5.28 6.08
CA PHE A 37 11.73 5.06 7.07
C PHE A 37 12.93 5.98 6.81
N SER A 38 13.47 6.54 7.90
CA SER A 38 14.79 7.18 7.97
C SER A 38 15.66 6.33 8.88
N GLY A 39 16.64 5.63 8.30
CA GLY A 39 17.32 4.53 8.97
C GLY A 39 16.30 3.48 9.44
N GLU A 40 16.27 3.22 10.76
CA GLU A 40 15.33 2.27 11.38
C GLU A 40 14.04 2.94 11.88
N THR A 41 13.93 4.26 11.78
CA THR A 41 12.81 5.01 12.35
C THR A 41 11.71 5.22 11.31
N GLU A 42 10.48 4.81 11.63
CA GLU A 42 9.30 5.21 10.87
C GLU A 42 9.04 6.72 11.06
N VAL A 43 9.04 7.47 9.96
CA VAL A 43 8.84 8.93 10.00
C VAL A 43 7.46 9.36 9.48
N ALA A 44 6.83 8.55 8.61
CA ALA A 44 5.49 8.81 8.09
C ALA A 44 4.80 7.55 7.56
N VAL A 45 3.48 7.52 7.67
CA VAL A 45 2.60 6.50 7.08
C VAL A 45 1.50 7.18 6.27
N PHE A 46 1.37 6.82 5.00
CA PHE A 46 0.37 7.36 4.09
C PHE A 46 -0.62 6.28 3.65
N THR A 47 -1.91 6.48 3.92
CA THR A 47 -2.97 5.54 3.51
C THR A 47 -3.73 5.99 2.26
N THR A 48 -3.63 7.27 1.91
CA THR A 48 -4.36 7.87 0.79
C THR A 48 -3.51 8.87 0.03
N ALA A 49 -3.84 9.08 -1.24
CA ALA A 49 -3.33 10.19 -2.03
C ALA A 49 -4.46 10.82 -2.86
N ARG A 50 -4.37 12.13 -3.07
CA ARG A 50 -5.17 12.79 -4.10
C ARG A 50 -4.54 12.48 -5.45
N CYS A 51 -5.23 11.67 -6.25
CA CYS A 51 -4.73 11.24 -7.55
C CYS A 51 -5.45 12.03 -8.66
N ARG A 52 -4.68 12.43 -9.66
CA ARG A 52 -5.16 13.06 -10.89
C ARG A 52 -4.57 12.30 -12.06
N LYS A 53 -5.37 12.18 -13.12
CA LYS A 53 -4.90 11.70 -14.40
C LYS A 53 -5.42 12.60 -15.49
N SER A 54 -4.60 12.83 -16.51
CA SER A 54 -4.98 13.49 -17.74
C SER A 54 -4.45 12.68 -18.93
N LYS A 55 -4.48 13.24 -20.14
CA LYS A 55 -3.93 12.55 -21.32
C LYS A 55 -2.41 12.59 -21.21
N GLY A 56 -1.79 11.44 -20.96
CA GLY A 56 -0.34 11.32 -20.83
C GLY A 56 0.21 11.56 -19.43
N ASP A 57 -0.55 12.10 -18.47
CA ASP A 57 -0.02 12.43 -17.15
C ASP A 57 -0.80 11.77 -16.00
N PHE A 58 -0.07 11.36 -14.97
CA PHE A 58 -0.61 10.91 -13.70
C PHE A 58 0.16 11.54 -12.54
N LYS A 59 -0.57 12.04 -11.54
CA LYS A 59 -0.01 12.62 -10.32
C LYS A 59 -0.71 12.06 -9.09
N ALA A 60 0.06 11.68 -8.09
CA ALA A 60 -0.44 11.32 -6.77
C ALA A 60 0.24 12.18 -5.70
N LEU A 61 -0.57 12.74 -4.81
CA LEU A 61 -0.08 13.62 -3.76
C LEU A 61 -0.73 13.27 -2.42
N THR A 62 0.08 12.84 -1.45
CA THR A 62 -0.41 12.45 -0.12
C THR A 62 -0.80 13.68 0.72
N PRO A 63 -1.58 13.51 1.80
CA PRO A 63 -1.62 14.51 2.87
C PRO A 63 -0.26 14.63 3.56
N THR A 64 -0.03 15.75 4.23
CA THR A 64 1.14 15.92 5.10
C THR A 64 0.94 15.10 6.38
N VAL A 65 1.92 14.27 6.72
CA VAL A 65 1.97 13.46 7.95
C VAL A 65 3.33 13.69 8.59
N ASN A 66 3.36 14.14 9.85
CA ASN A 66 4.60 14.45 10.58
C ASN A 66 5.57 15.37 9.83
N GLY A 67 5.03 16.33 9.06
CA GLY A 67 5.82 17.23 8.22
C GLY A 67 6.25 16.65 6.86
N TYR A 68 6.05 15.35 6.64
CA TYR A 68 6.39 14.66 5.38
C TYR A 68 5.21 14.60 4.42
N ARG A 69 5.49 14.64 3.12
CA ARG A 69 4.49 14.45 2.07
C ARG A 69 5.13 13.81 0.85
N LEU A 70 4.51 12.75 0.34
CA LEU A 70 4.93 12.05 -0.87
C LEU A 70 4.18 12.62 -2.09
N PHE A 71 4.95 12.94 -3.12
CA PHE A 71 4.48 13.26 -4.45
C PHE A 71 5.04 12.25 -5.44
N VAL A 72 4.21 11.84 -6.39
CA VAL A 72 4.56 10.94 -7.48
C VAL A 72 4.03 11.53 -8.78
N SER A 73 4.87 11.54 -9.81
CA SER A 73 4.52 11.99 -11.17
C SER A 73 4.89 10.91 -12.18
N ILE A 74 4.03 10.72 -13.18
CA ILE A 74 4.28 9.90 -14.36
C ILE A 74 3.86 10.75 -15.56
N GLU A 75 4.83 11.33 -16.26
CA GLU A 75 4.62 12.26 -17.38
C GLU A 75 4.39 11.53 -18.71
N SER A 76 4.81 10.26 -18.80
CA SER A 76 4.52 9.33 -19.89
C SER A 76 3.48 8.28 -19.49
N PHE A 77 2.47 8.70 -18.74
CA PHE A 77 1.40 7.82 -18.25
C PHE A 77 0.58 7.26 -19.41
N SER A 78 0.72 5.95 -19.64
CA SER A 78 0.04 5.21 -20.69
C SER A 78 -1.02 4.23 -20.15
N GLY A 79 -1.52 4.47 -18.92
CA GLY A 79 -2.53 3.64 -18.28
C GLY A 79 -2.08 3.01 -16.96
N PHE A 80 -3.00 2.33 -16.28
CA PHE A 80 -2.73 1.72 -14.96
C PHE A 80 -1.97 0.40 -15.11
N ARG A 81 -0.66 0.48 -15.33
CA ARG A 81 0.29 -0.63 -15.46
C ARG A 81 1.46 -0.48 -14.49
N THR A 82 2.39 -1.41 -14.52
CA THR A 82 3.65 -1.25 -13.80
C THR A 82 4.53 -0.20 -14.48
N TYR A 83 5.18 0.65 -13.69
CA TYR A 83 6.20 1.59 -14.14
C TYR A 83 7.42 1.41 -13.24
N ASP A 84 8.59 1.26 -13.84
CA ASP A 84 9.85 1.23 -13.09
C ASP A 84 10.20 2.66 -12.68
N LEU A 85 10.69 2.82 -11.46
CA LEU A 85 11.06 4.10 -10.87
C LEU A 85 12.57 4.13 -10.81
N GLU A 86 13.20 4.93 -11.66
CA GLU A 86 14.66 5.01 -11.78
C GLU A 86 15.20 6.29 -11.13
N GLN A 87 16.48 6.27 -10.79
CA GLN A 87 17.21 7.45 -10.33
C GLN A 87 17.74 8.26 -11.52
N GLY A 88 17.50 9.58 -11.51
CA GLY A 88 18.11 10.45 -12.51
C GLY A 88 17.36 11.76 -12.72
N ALA A 89 18.07 12.79 -13.18
CA ALA A 89 17.50 14.12 -13.40
C ALA A 89 16.32 14.13 -14.40
N ASP A 90 16.33 13.19 -15.34
CA ASP A 90 15.31 13.05 -16.39
C ASP A 90 14.42 11.82 -16.18
N ALA A 91 14.38 11.26 -14.96
CA ALA A 91 13.60 10.06 -14.69
C ALA A 91 12.08 10.33 -14.81
N ASP A 92 11.40 9.45 -15.54
CA ASP A 92 9.95 9.42 -15.65
C ASP A 92 9.47 7.95 -15.59
N PRO A 93 8.73 7.55 -14.54
CA PRO A 93 8.19 8.35 -13.45
C PRO A 93 9.24 8.87 -12.45
N TYR A 94 8.83 9.81 -11.59
CA TYR A 94 9.61 10.23 -10.42
C TYR A 94 8.77 10.34 -9.15
N ALA A 95 9.46 10.26 -8.01
CA ALA A 95 8.88 10.49 -6.69
C ALA A 95 9.72 11.50 -5.91
N SER A 96 9.05 12.28 -5.08
CA SER A 96 9.71 13.22 -4.16
C SER A 96 9.00 13.26 -2.84
N ILE A 97 9.75 13.40 -1.76
CA ILE A 97 9.21 13.65 -0.42
C ILE A 97 9.59 15.07 -0.01
N THR A 98 8.56 15.88 0.30
CA THR A 98 8.77 17.15 0.97
C THR A 98 8.80 16.97 2.47
N LYS A 99 9.67 17.69 3.16
CA LYS A 99 9.71 17.81 4.62
C LYS A 99 9.53 19.28 4.99
N ASN A 100 8.53 19.61 5.81
CA ASN A 100 8.21 20.98 6.22
C ASN A 100 7.97 21.96 5.04
N GLY A 101 7.45 21.45 3.92
CA GLY A 101 7.08 22.25 2.75
C GLY A 101 8.14 22.33 1.65
N GLU A 102 9.37 21.88 1.91
CA GLU A 102 10.45 21.87 0.93
C GLU A 102 10.75 20.44 0.45
N THR A 103 11.11 20.28 -0.83
CA THR A 103 11.55 18.97 -1.36
C THR A 103 12.86 18.58 -0.68
N ALA A 104 12.79 17.60 0.21
CA ALA A 104 13.93 17.13 0.98
C ALA A 104 14.61 15.94 0.29
N PHE A 105 13.83 15.06 -0.33
CA PHE A 105 14.31 13.83 -0.97
C PHE A 105 13.63 13.64 -2.33
N SER A 106 14.35 13.12 -3.31
CA SER A 106 13.81 12.89 -4.66
C SER A 106 14.56 11.78 -5.39
N THR A 107 13.84 11.01 -6.21
CA THR A 107 14.47 10.09 -7.18
C THR A 107 15.23 10.84 -8.27
N LEU A 108 14.96 12.14 -8.43
CA LEU A 108 15.69 13.02 -9.36
C LEU A 108 17.07 13.44 -8.84
N TYR A 109 17.36 13.24 -7.55
CA TYR A 109 18.65 13.59 -6.97
C TYR A 109 19.62 12.43 -7.13
N VAL A 110 20.73 12.68 -7.81
CA VAL A 110 21.81 11.71 -8.01
C VAL A 110 22.91 12.00 -6.98
N PRO A 111 23.17 11.09 -6.02
CA PRO A 111 24.21 11.29 -5.03
C PRO A 111 25.61 11.24 -5.67
N PRO A 112 26.66 11.76 -5.00
CA PRO A 112 28.04 11.76 -5.51
C PRO A 112 28.73 10.39 -5.40
N PHE A 113 27.97 9.31 -5.24
CA PHE A 113 28.45 7.93 -5.11
C PHE A 113 27.52 6.96 -5.86
N PRO A 114 28.01 5.77 -6.26
CA PRO A 114 27.18 4.76 -6.89
C PRO A 114 26.04 4.31 -5.96
N ALA A 115 24.80 4.43 -6.44
CA ALA A 115 23.61 3.93 -5.78
C ALA A 115 22.79 3.12 -6.81
N PRO A 116 22.10 2.04 -6.38
CA PRO A 116 21.35 1.20 -7.31
C PRO A 116 20.22 1.97 -8.00
N GLY A 117 19.45 2.79 -7.26
CA GLY A 117 18.54 3.75 -7.87
C GLY A 117 17.31 3.16 -8.57
N PHE A 118 16.74 2.06 -8.04
CA PHE A 118 15.59 1.39 -8.64
C PHE A 118 14.43 1.18 -7.65
N GLY A 119 13.21 1.32 -8.16
CA GLY A 119 11.96 1.05 -7.48
C GLY A 119 10.84 0.79 -8.47
N GLN A 120 9.59 0.81 -8.00
CA GLN A 120 8.46 0.52 -8.86
C GLN A 120 7.16 1.17 -8.40
N ILE A 121 6.33 1.58 -9.36
CA ILE A 121 4.94 1.98 -9.18
C ILE A 121 4.03 0.93 -9.82
N ARG A 122 3.00 0.49 -9.10
CA ARG A 122 2.02 -0.49 -9.56
C ARG A 122 0.61 0.01 -9.29
N PHE A 123 -0.35 -0.44 -10.09
CA PHE A 123 -1.76 -0.12 -9.88
C PHE A 123 -2.63 -1.36 -9.77
N ARG A 124 -3.67 -1.28 -8.93
CA ARG A 124 -4.74 -2.29 -8.83
C ARG A 124 -6.11 -1.62 -8.90
N GLY A 125 -7.12 -2.39 -9.35
CA GLY A 125 -8.51 -1.96 -9.34
C GLY A 125 -8.76 -0.74 -10.22
N LYS A 126 -8.17 -0.70 -11.43
CA LYS A 126 -8.25 0.44 -12.37
C LYS A 126 -7.77 1.75 -11.73
N GLY A 127 -6.65 1.68 -11.01
CA GLY A 127 -6.01 2.84 -10.38
C GLY A 127 -6.61 3.27 -9.05
N LYS A 128 -7.50 2.47 -8.44
CA LYS A 128 -8.04 2.75 -7.09
C LYS A 128 -7.00 2.56 -5.99
N THR A 129 -6.02 1.68 -6.23
CA THR A 129 -4.88 1.45 -5.34
C THR A 129 -3.60 1.63 -6.14
N MET A 130 -2.68 2.43 -5.60
CA MET A 130 -1.34 2.62 -6.14
C MET A 130 -0.34 2.02 -5.16
N GLY A 131 0.37 0.99 -5.59
CA GLY A 131 1.57 0.50 -4.91
C GLY A 131 2.77 1.34 -5.34
N ILE A 132 3.66 1.64 -4.41
CA ILE A 132 4.93 2.29 -4.72
C ILE A 132 5.99 1.82 -3.73
N GLY A 133 7.21 1.64 -4.20
CA GLY A 133 8.36 1.47 -3.33
C GLY A 133 9.64 1.94 -4.00
N TYR A 134 10.56 2.45 -3.20
CA TYR A 134 11.88 2.87 -3.63
C TYR A 134 12.88 2.68 -2.48
N GLN A 135 14.03 2.08 -2.81
CA GLN A 135 15.10 1.89 -1.85
C GLN A 135 16.12 3.02 -1.98
N PHE A 136 16.34 3.73 -0.87
CA PHE A 136 17.30 4.83 -0.74
C PHE A 136 17.04 6.00 -1.69
N MET A 137 16.01 6.79 -1.38
CA MET A 137 15.77 8.08 -2.00
C MET A 137 16.55 9.15 -1.24
N PHE A 138 17.57 9.72 -1.88
CA PHE A 138 18.51 10.64 -1.26
C PHE A 138 18.02 12.10 -1.29
N ASN A 139 18.58 12.89 -0.38
CA ASN A 139 18.59 14.34 -0.49
C ASN A 139 19.58 14.81 -1.57
N ARG A 140 19.59 16.11 -1.87
CA ARG A 140 20.30 16.67 -3.02
C ARG A 140 21.81 16.43 -2.99
N ASP A 141 22.43 16.45 -1.82
CA ASP A 141 23.87 16.26 -1.64
C ASP A 141 24.26 14.80 -1.31
N GLY A 142 23.28 13.90 -1.18
CA GLY A 142 23.49 12.50 -0.87
C GLY A 142 23.88 12.20 0.57
N THR A 143 23.74 13.16 1.49
CA THR A 143 24.12 12.99 2.91
C THR A 143 23.07 12.24 3.75
N ASP A 144 21.81 12.23 3.31
CA ASP A 144 20.70 11.57 3.98
C ASP A 144 19.80 10.85 2.95
N GLY A 145 19.09 9.83 3.40
CA GLY A 145 18.23 9.02 2.55
C GLY A 145 17.04 8.42 3.29
N LEU A 146 15.95 8.20 2.56
CA LEU A 146 14.76 7.53 3.05
C LEU A 146 14.49 6.27 2.24
N VAL A 147 13.85 5.30 2.87
CA VAL A 147 13.23 4.16 2.20
C VAL A 147 11.72 4.30 2.34
N PHE A 148 10.97 3.98 1.30
CA PHE A 148 9.52 3.87 1.44
C PHE A 148 8.96 2.75 0.58
N ALA A 149 7.91 2.10 1.08
CA ALA A 149 7.24 1.04 0.35
C ALA A 149 5.81 0.84 0.85
N GLY A 150 4.95 0.35 -0.03
CA GLY A 150 3.62 -0.11 0.30
C GLY A 150 2.59 0.26 -0.76
N ALA A 151 1.36 0.55 -0.35
CA ALA A 151 0.29 0.94 -1.26
C ALA A 151 -0.65 1.97 -0.63
N LEU A 152 -1.27 2.82 -1.43
CA LEU A 152 -2.21 3.82 -0.96
C LEU A 152 -3.49 3.83 -1.79
N ARG A 153 -4.57 4.31 -1.20
CA ARG A 153 -5.84 4.52 -1.90
C ARG A 153 -5.80 5.83 -2.68
N CYS A 154 -6.08 5.76 -3.98
CA CYS A 154 -6.17 6.94 -4.83
C CYS A 154 -7.56 7.57 -4.77
N GLN A 155 -7.62 8.82 -4.34
CA GLN A 155 -8.82 9.65 -4.34
C GLN A 155 -8.83 10.55 -5.58
N TYR A 156 -9.73 10.26 -6.51
CA TYR A 156 -9.95 11.07 -7.71
C TYR A 156 -11.07 12.09 -7.47
N LYS A 157 -10.95 13.29 -8.06
CA LYS A 157 -12.08 14.22 -8.11
C LYS A 157 -13.24 13.56 -8.89
N LYS A 158 -14.45 13.62 -8.35
CA LYS A 158 -15.66 13.28 -9.10
C LYS A 158 -15.78 14.27 -10.26
N LYS A 159 -16.05 13.79 -11.48
CA LYS A 159 -16.46 14.68 -12.57
C LYS A 159 -17.79 15.31 -12.15
N GLY A 160 -17.86 16.64 -12.15
CA GLY A 160 -19.14 17.33 -12.07
C GLY A 160 -20.01 16.83 -13.23
N LYS A 161 -21.27 16.51 -12.94
CA LYS A 161 -22.27 16.28 -13.98
C LYS A 161 -22.62 17.61 -14.62
#